data_AF-Q108N5-F1
#
_entry.id   AF-Q108N5-F1
#
_cell.length_a   1.000
_cell.length_b   1.000
_cell.length_c   1.000
_cell.angle_alpha   90.00
_cell.angle_beta   90.00
_cell.angle_gamma   90.00
#
_symmetry.space_group_name_H-M   'P 1'
#
loop_
_entity.id
_entity.type
_entity.pdbx_description
1 polymer ?
#
loop_
_entity_poly.entity_id
_entity_poly.type
_entity_poly.pdbx_seq_one_letter_code
_entity_poly.pdbx_strand_id
1 'polypeptide(L)'
;MMFLAKTVTLLVALVASSVAAEQSAVDLGTAGDFAVLSKAGVSTTGPTEVTRDIGTSPIASTALTGFALIKDSSNTFSTSSLVTGKIYAADYTAPTPSKMTTAISDMSTAFTDAAGRSDPDFLELGAGSIEGETLVAGLYKWGTDVSFTSSLVFDGSATDVWILQVAKDFIVGNGAQMYLTGTAKAENIFIQVSGAVNIGTTAHVEGNILSATAIALQTGSSLNGKALSQTAITLDSVTIVS
;
A
#
# COMPACT_ATOMS: atom_id res chain seq x y z
N MET A 1 68.42 20.01 29.60
CA MET A 1 67.22 19.21 29.28
C MET A 1 66.16 20.17 28.75
N MET A 2 65.99 20.23 27.44
CA MET A 2 65.09 21.17 26.76
C MET A 2 63.84 20.37 26.35
N PHE A 3 62.69 20.68 26.96
CA PHE A 3 61.42 20.01 26.66
C PHE A 3 60.77 20.68 25.44
N LEU A 4 60.57 19.89 24.39
CA LEU A 4 59.84 20.29 23.18
C LEU A 4 58.33 20.08 23.43
N ALA A 5 57.55 21.16 23.48
CA ALA A 5 56.09 21.07 23.53
C ALA A 5 55.55 20.78 22.13
N LYS A 6 55.02 19.57 21.90
CA LYS A 6 54.31 19.22 20.66
C LYS A 6 52.85 19.69 20.78
N THR A 7 52.47 20.66 19.96
CA THR A 7 51.07 21.08 19.80
C THR A 7 50.27 19.96 19.14
N VAL A 8 49.20 19.50 19.79
CA VAL A 8 48.25 18.52 19.24
C VAL A 8 47.05 19.31 18.70
N THR A 9 46.86 19.32 17.39
CA THR A 9 45.68 19.93 16.75
C THR A 9 44.57 18.88 16.71
N LEU A 10 43.50 19.12 17.46
CA LEU A 10 42.32 18.25 17.47
C LEU A 10 41.43 18.61 16.28
N LEU A 11 41.29 17.69 15.31
CA LEU A 11 40.38 17.83 14.19
C LEU A 11 38.98 17.36 14.63
N VAL A 12 38.05 18.29 14.81
CA VAL A 12 36.64 17.96 15.07
C VAL A 12 35.96 17.69 13.73
N ALA A 13 35.64 16.43 13.46
CA ALA A 13 34.83 16.06 12.30
C ALA A 13 33.38 16.50 12.56
N LEU A 14 32.91 17.49 11.81
CA LEU A 14 31.50 17.88 11.81
C LEU A 14 30.72 16.81 11.04
N VAL A 15 30.08 15.89 11.77
CA VAL A 15 29.07 15.00 11.19
C VAL A 15 27.84 15.85 10.91
N ALA A 16 27.64 16.23 9.65
CA ALA A 16 26.39 16.83 9.22
C ALA A 16 25.32 15.72 9.22
N SER A 17 24.47 15.70 10.25
CA SER A 17 23.24 14.93 10.21
C SER A 17 22.33 15.59 9.17
N SER A 18 22.19 14.99 7.99
CA SER A 18 21.11 15.36 7.07
C SER A 18 19.80 15.02 7.75
N VAL A 19 19.02 16.04 8.11
CA VAL A 19 17.61 15.85 8.47
C VAL A 19 16.92 15.41 7.19
N ALA A 20 16.49 14.14 7.12
CA ALA A 20 15.65 13.65 6.04
C ALA A 20 14.42 14.57 5.92
N ALA A 21 14.07 14.98 4.71
CA ALA A 21 12.91 15.82 4.51
C ALA A 21 11.66 15.02 4.88
N GLU A 22 10.84 15.55 5.80
CA GLU A 22 9.63 14.88 6.25
C GLU A 22 8.68 14.68 5.07
N GLN A 23 8.37 13.42 4.74
CA GLN A 23 7.50 13.10 3.62
C GLN A 23 6.07 13.52 3.94
N SER A 24 5.46 14.28 3.03
CA SER A 24 4.01 14.50 3.10
C SER A 24 3.26 13.23 2.71
N ALA A 25 2.17 12.91 3.42
CA ALA A 25 1.31 11.80 3.08
C ALA A 25 0.80 11.90 1.63
N VAL A 26 0.55 10.76 0.99
CA VAL A 26 -0.04 10.71 -0.35
C VAL A 26 -1.54 10.96 -0.21
N ASP A 27 -2.07 11.96 -0.90
CA ASP A 27 -3.51 12.25 -0.90
C ASP A 27 -4.26 11.23 -1.76
N LEU A 28 -5.07 10.39 -1.11
CA LEU A 28 -5.89 9.38 -1.78
C LEU A 28 -7.20 9.94 -2.34
N GLY A 29 -7.56 11.18 -2.00
CA GLY A 29 -8.86 11.77 -2.34
C GLY A 29 -10.02 10.83 -1.99
N THR A 30 -10.97 10.68 -2.92
CA THR A 30 -12.12 9.79 -2.76
C THR A 30 -11.78 8.30 -2.91
N ALA A 31 -10.58 7.94 -3.39
CA ALA A 31 -10.11 6.56 -3.32
C ALA A 31 -9.89 6.11 -1.86
N GLY A 32 -9.61 7.06 -0.96
CA GLY A 32 -9.48 6.83 0.48
C GLY A 32 -10.76 6.33 1.16
N ASP A 33 -11.91 6.43 0.51
CA ASP A 33 -13.18 5.89 1.03
C ASP A 33 -13.30 4.37 0.88
N PHE A 34 -12.44 3.74 0.08
CA PHE A 34 -12.51 2.32 -0.26
C PHE A 34 -11.39 1.54 0.43
N ALA A 35 -11.68 0.29 0.84
CA ALA A 35 -10.67 -0.69 1.19
C ALA A 35 -10.11 -1.40 -0.04
N VAL A 36 -10.97 -1.63 -1.05
CA VAL A 36 -10.60 -2.29 -2.30
C VAL A 36 -11.15 -1.48 -3.47
N LEU A 37 -10.28 -1.02 -4.37
CA LEU A 37 -10.67 -0.26 -5.56
C LEU A 37 -9.90 -0.77 -6.77
N SER A 38 -10.63 -1.08 -7.86
CA SER A 38 -10.03 -1.70 -9.04
C SER A 38 -10.62 -1.18 -10.35
N LYS A 39 -9.79 -1.10 -11.40
CA LYS A 39 -10.28 -0.78 -12.76
C LYS A 39 -10.81 -1.96 -13.55
N ALA A 40 -10.32 -3.17 -13.28
CA ALA A 40 -10.59 -4.37 -14.08
C ALA A 40 -11.31 -5.49 -13.31
N GLY A 41 -11.79 -5.21 -12.11
CA GLY A 41 -12.64 -6.10 -11.33
C GLY A 41 -11.95 -6.69 -10.11
N VAL A 42 -12.77 -7.28 -9.24
CA VAL A 42 -12.33 -7.92 -8.01
C VAL A 42 -12.96 -9.31 -7.96
N SER A 43 -12.13 -10.35 -7.85
CA SER A 43 -12.63 -11.71 -7.64
C SER A 43 -12.31 -12.17 -6.23
N THR A 44 -13.24 -12.86 -5.59
CA THR A 44 -13.00 -13.53 -4.31
C THR A 44 -13.39 -15.00 -4.34
N THR A 45 -12.68 -15.84 -3.59
CA THR A 45 -13.07 -17.21 -3.26
C THR A 45 -12.88 -17.46 -1.76
N GLY A 46 -13.65 -18.38 -1.19
CA GLY A 46 -13.58 -18.72 0.23
C GLY A 46 -14.09 -17.62 1.18
N PRO A 47 -13.86 -17.76 2.51
CA PRO A 47 -14.30 -16.83 3.53
C PRO A 47 -13.44 -15.56 3.55
N THR A 48 -13.73 -14.64 2.64
CA THR A 48 -13.12 -13.30 2.63
C THR A 48 -13.90 -12.34 3.52
N GLU A 49 -13.19 -11.47 4.22
CA GLU A 49 -13.77 -10.41 5.04
C GLU A 49 -13.13 -9.07 4.66
N VAL A 50 -13.93 -8.12 4.19
CA VAL A 50 -13.49 -6.75 3.90
C VAL A 50 -14.27 -5.79 4.77
N THR A 51 -13.57 -4.94 5.53
CA THR A 51 -14.16 -3.81 6.25
C THR A 51 -13.98 -2.56 5.42
N ARG A 52 -15.06 -1.78 5.24
CA ARG A 52 -15.19 -0.59 4.38
C ARG A 52 -15.66 -0.90 2.95
N ASP A 53 -15.92 0.16 2.19
CA ASP A 53 -16.47 0.08 0.84
C ASP A 53 -15.50 -0.59 -0.15
N ILE A 54 -16.04 -1.28 -1.16
CA ILE A 54 -15.28 -1.79 -2.31
C ILE A 54 -15.88 -1.26 -3.61
N GLY A 55 -15.04 -1.12 -4.63
CA GLY A 55 -15.48 -0.49 -5.88
C GLY A 55 -14.75 -0.97 -7.12
N THR A 56 -15.46 -0.95 -8.25
CA THR A 56 -14.82 -1.11 -9.56
C THR A 56 -15.36 -0.15 -10.62
N SER A 57 -14.47 0.36 -11.46
CA SER A 57 -14.80 1.23 -12.61
C SER A 57 -13.57 1.42 -13.51
N PRO A 58 -13.69 1.44 -14.85
CA PRO A 58 -14.92 1.57 -15.63
C PRO A 58 -15.65 0.25 -15.89
N ILE A 59 -15.11 -0.89 -15.43
CA ILE A 59 -15.76 -2.18 -15.62
C ILE A 59 -17.05 -2.30 -14.81
N ALA A 60 -17.98 -3.11 -15.34
CA ALA A 60 -19.28 -3.36 -14.73
C ALA A 60 -19.19 -4.32 -13.52
N SER A 61 -20.27 -4.35 -12.74
CA SER A 61 -20.46 -5.19 -11.57
C SER A 61 -20.29 -6.70 -11.81
N THR A 62 -20.42 -7.16 -13.06
CA THR A 62 -20.16 -8.55 -13.44
C THR A 62 -18.71 -8.98 -13.24
N ALA A 63 -17.78 -8.02 -13.12
CA ALA A 63 -16.37 -8.27 -12.79
C ALA A 63 -16.09 -8.31 -11.27
N LEU A 64 -17.12 -8.15 -10.44
CA LEU A 64 -17.06 -8.37 -8.99
C LEU A 64 -17.54 -9.80 -8.69
N THR A 65 -16.66 -10.78 -8.87
CA THR A 65 -17.02 -12.20 -8.85
C THR A 65 -16.79 -12.82 -7.48
N GLY A 66 -17.64 -13.80 -7.10
CA GLY A 66 -17.54 -14.52 -5.83
C GLY A 66 -18.14 -13.81 -4.61
N PHE A 67 -18.56 -12.55 -4.74
CA PHE A 67 -19.15 -11.77 -3.64
C PHE A 67 -20.63 -12.06 -3.37
N ALA A 68 -21.32 -12.85 -4.20
CA ALA A 68 -22.76 -13.10 -4.10
C ALA A 68 -23.57 -11.79 -3.90
N LEU A 69 -23.35 -10.83 -4.81
CA LEU A 69 -23.87 -9.47 -4.70
C LEU A 69 -25.41 -9.44 -4.58
N ILE A 70 -25.90 -8.71 -3.59
CA ILE A 70 -27.31 -8.37 -3.43
C ILE A 70 -27.45 -6.88 -3.69
N LYS A 71 -28.07 -6.50 -4.81
CA LYS A 71 -28.28 -5.10 -5.16
C LYS A 71 -29.30 -4.47 -4.21
N ASP A 72 -28.97 -3.28 -3.70
CA ASP A 72 -29.91 -2.51 -2.88
C ASP A 72 -31.11 -2.02 -3.72
N SER A 73 -32.23 -1.74 -3.05
CA SER A 73 -33.46 -1.22 -3.65
C SER A 73 -33.27 0.03 -4.52
N SER A 74 -32.29 0.88 -4.19
CA SER A 74 -31.96 2.08 -4.98
C SER A 74 -31.20 1.77 -6.27
N ASN A 75 -30.68 0.56 -6.44
CA ASN A 75 -29.74 0.17 -7.49
C ASN A 75 -28.45 1.00 -7.56
N THR A 76 -28.11 1.75 -6.50
CA THR A 76 -26.89 2.59 -6.44
C THR A 76 -25.69 1.85 -5.84
N PHE A 77 -25.90 0.79 -5.07
CA PHE A 77 -24.86 -0.08 -4.53
C PHE A 77 -25.38 -1.51 -4.35
N SER A 78 -24.48 -2.43 -4.02
CA SER A 78 -24.81 -3.79 -3.58
C SER A 78 -24.20 -4.06 -2.21
N THR A 79 -24.67 -5.10 -1.55
CA THR A 79 -24.12 -5.66 -0.32
C THR A 79 -23.65 -7.10 -0.53
N SER A 80 -22.79 -7.58 0.37
CA SER A 80 -22.33 -8.97 0.46
C SER A 80 -22.12 -9.33 1.92
N SER A 81 -22.27 -10.60 2.28
CA SER A 81 -21.86 -11.08 3.62
C SER A 81 -20.35 -10.99 3.84
N LEU A 82 -19.56 -10.86 2.78
CA LEU A 82 -18.09 -10.76 2.82
C LEU A 82 -17.59 -9.32 2.99
N VAL A 83 -18.49 -8.34 2.96
CA VAL A 83 -18.13 -6.91 2.97
C VAL A 83 -18.93 -6.17 4.03
N THR A 84 -18.26 -5.70 5.08
CA THR A 84 -18.81 -4.74 6.04
C THR A 84 -18.67 -3.33 5.46
N GLY A 85 -19.52 -3.04 4.48
CA GLY A 85 -19.48 -1.82 3.68
C GLY A 85 -20.42 -1.91 2.48
N LYS A 86 -20.29 -0.96 1.56
CA LYS A 86 -21.03 -0.95 0.30
C LYS A 86 -20.14 -1.34 -0.87
N ILE A 87 -20.74 -2.02 -1.83
CA ILE A 87 -20.10 -2.46 -3.06
C ILE A 87 -20.61 -1.56 -4.18
N TYR A 88 -19.72 -0.93 -4.95
CA TYR A 88 -20.07 -0.03 -6.04
C TYR A 88 -19.46 -0.49 -7.37
N ALA A 89 -20.17 -0.23 -8.46
CA ALA A 89 -19.70 -0.55 -9.81
C ALA A 89 -20.15 0.50 -10.83
N ALA A 90 -19.46 0.58 -11.97
CA ALA A 90 -19.69 1.59 -12.99
C ALA A 90 -21.08 1.52 -13.66
N ASP A 91 -21.73 0.35 -13.65
CA ASP A 91 -23.05 0.08 -14.25
C ASP A 91 -24.22 0.25 -13.25
N TYR A 92 -23.96 0.79 -12.06
CA TYR A 92 -25.01 1.10 -11.09
C TYR A 92 -25.69 2.44 -11.37
N THR A 93 -26.82 2.66 -10.71
CA THR A 93 -27.63 3.88 -10.89
C THR A 93 -26.90 5.10 -10.36
N ALA A 94 -27.12 6.26 -10.99
CA ALA A 94 -26.60 7.54 -10.53
C ALA A 94 -26.95 7.79 -9.04
N PRO A 95 -26.03 8.36 -8.23
CA PRO A 95 -24.78 9.02 -8.62
C PRO A 95 -23.53 8.11 -8.70
N THR A 96 -23.70 6.78 -8.62
CA THR A 96 -22.57 5.84 -8.48
C THR A 96 -21.54 5.89 -9.60
N PRO A 97 -21.90 5.97 -10.90
CA PRO A 97 -20.90 6.03 -11.97
C PRO A 97 -19.96 7.24 -11.83
N SER A 98 -20.48 8.40 -11.43
CA SER A 98 -19.69 9.61 -11.17
C SER A 98 -18.79 9.43 -9.95
N LYS A 99 -19.33 8.93 -8.83
CA LYS A 99 -18.53 8.61 -7.62
C LYS A 99 -17.36 7.69 -7.98
N MET A 100 -17.62 6.63 -8.74
CA MET A 100 -16.60 5.65 -9.12
C MET A 100 -15.58 6.22 -10.10
N THR A 101 -16.00 7.09 -11.03
CA THR A 101 -15.07 7.77 -11.94
C THR A 101 -14.10 8.66 -11.17
N THR A 102 -14.60 9.44 -10.20
CA THR A 102 -13.76 10.30 -9.34
C THR A 102 -12.80 9.45 -8.51
N ALA A 103 -13.28 8.39 -7.84
CA ALA A 103 -12.41 7.52 -7.02
C ALA A 103 -11.27 6.89 -7.83
N ILE A 104 -11.54 6.43 -9.06
CA ILE A 104 -10.50 5.88 -9.94
C ILE A 104 -9.51 6.96 -10.41
N SER A 105 -9.98 8.17 -10.68
CA SER A 105 -9.12 9.31 -11.02
C SER A 105 -8.21 9.70 -9.85
N ASP A 106 -8.75 9.74 -8.63
CA ASP A 106 -8.00 10.07 -7.42
C ASP A 106 -6.96 8.97 -7.12
N MET A 107 -7.31 7.69 -7.28
CA MET A 107 -6.36 6.58 -7.21
C MET A 107 -5.21 6.73 -8.22
N SER A 108 -5.51 7.06 -9.47
CA SER A 108 -4.47 7.31 -10.48
C SER A 108 -3.60 8.52 -10.12
N THR A 109 -4.18 9.58 -9.54
CA THR A 109 -3.46 10.76 -9.08
C THR A 109 -2.53 10.42 -7.92
N ALA A 110 -3.02 9.69 -6.91
CA ALA A 110 -2.25 9.20 -5.78
C ALA A 110 -1.08 8.30 -6.22
N PHE A 111 -1.32 7.41 -7.18
CA PHE A 111 -0.27 6.58 -7.77
C PHE A 111 0.82 7.45 -8.43
N THR A 112 0.43 8.43 -9.24
CA THR A 112 1.38 9.33 -9.92
C THR A 112 2.13 10.22 -8.93
N ASP A 113 1.47 10.71 -7.88
CA ASP A 113 2.11 11.47 -6.80
C ASP A 113 3.16 10.61 -6.08
N ALA A 114 2.78 9.44 -5.59
CA ALA A 114 3.68 8.53 -4.89
C ALA A 114 4.87 8.11 -5.77
N ALA A 115 4.64 7.79 -7.05
CA ALA A 115 5.70 7.43 -8.02
C ALA A 115 6.59 8.63 -8.41
N GLY A 116 6.06 9.84 -8.30
CA GLY A 116 6.69 11.09 -8.70
C GLY A 116 7.55 11.75 -7.62
N ARG A 117 7.50 11.27 -6.36
CA ARG A 117 8.37 11.78 -5.29
C ARG A 117 9.85 11.63 -5.70
N SER A 118 10.63 12.70 -5.52
CA SER A 118 12.05 12.77 -5.87
C SER A 118 12.94 12.75 -4.63
N ASP A 119 14.25 12.62 -4.87
CA ASP A 119 15.29 12.69 -3.82
C ASP A 119 15.07 11.65 -2.70
N PRO A 120 15.09 10.34 -3.05
CA PRO A 120 14.84 9.28 -2.08
C PRO A 120 15.90 9.27 -0.97
N ASP A 121 15.44 9.08 0.26
CA ASP A 121 16.30 8.88 1.44
C ASP A 121 17.07 7.55 1.33
N PHE A 122 16.45 6.55 0.70
CA PHE A 122 17.02 5.22 0.50
C PHE A 122 16.85 4.77 -0.95
N LEU A 123 17.95 4.36 -1.58
CA LEU A 123 17.99 3.90 -2.96
C LEU A 123 18.51 2.45 -3.03
N GLU A 124 17.74 1.56 -3.67
CA GLU A 124 18.05 0.14 -3.85
C GLU A 124 18.40 -0.60 -2.55
N LEU A 125 17.74 -0.26 -1.43
CA LEU A 125 17.97 -0.90 -0.13
C LEU A 125 17.84 -2.42 -0.25
N GLY A 126 18.81 -3.15 0.30
CA GLY A 126 18.85 -4.61 0.26
C GLY A 126 18.93 -5.22 -1.15
N ALA A 127 19.23 -4.42 -2.18
CA ALA A 127 19.13 -4.81 -3.59
C ALA A 127 17.77 -5.43 -3.95
N GLY A 128 16.69 -4.93 -3.33
CA GLY A 128 15.32 -5.43 -3.49
C GLY A 128 14.93 -6.55 -2.52
N SER A 129 15.84 -7.10 -1.73
CA SER A 129 15.51 -8.00 -0.63
C SER A 129 15.53 -7.23 0.69
N ILE A 130 14.36 -6.85 1.21
CA ILE A 130 14.22 -6.07 2.45
C ILE A 130 13.95 -6.99 3.67
N GLU A 131 14.48 -8.19 3.61
CA GLU A 131 14.31 -9.22 4.64
C GLU A 131 14.83 -8.76 6.02
N GLY A 132 13.95 -8.71 7.01
CA GLY A 132 14.30 -8.37 8.39
C GLY A 132 14.68 -6.91 8.60
N GLU A 133 14.48 -6.05 7.60
CA GLU A 133 14.80 -4.62 7.71
C GLU A 133 13.84 -3.90 8.67
N THR A 134 14.36 -2.84 9.29
CA THR A 134 13.58 -1.87 10.05
C THR A 134 13.60 -0.54 9.32
N LEU A 135 12.48 -0.19 8.71
CA LEU A 135 12.31 1.02 7.91
C LEU A 135 11.89 2.19 8.81
N VAL A 136 12.74 3.20 8.86
CA VAL A 136 12.40 4.51 9.44
C VAL A 136 11.60 5.34 8.43
N ALA A 137 10.93 6.39 8.90
CA ALA A 137 10.17 7.29 8.04
C ALA A 137 11.02 7.79 6.85
N GLY A 138 10.42 7.88 5.66
CA GLY A 138 11.12 8.39 4.48
C GLY A 138 10.65 7.83 3.14
N LEU A 139 11.34 8.26 2.10
CA LEU A 139 11.15 7.84 0.72
C LEU A 139 12.16 6.77 0.33
N TYR A 140 11.64 5.60 -0.05
CA TYR A 140 12.42 4.47 -0.51
C TYR A 140 12.18 4.21 -1.99
N LYS A 141 13.24 3.91 -2.74
CA LYS A 141 13.14 3.69 -4.19
C LYS A 141 13.92 2.46 -4.65
N TRP A 142 13.27 1.66 -5.50
CA TRP A 142 13.88 0.53 -6.20
C TRP A 142 13.52 0.51 -7.69
N GLY A 143 14.52 0.25 -8.52
CA GLY A 143 14.37 -0.06 -9.95
C GLY A 143 14.05 -1.53 -10.22
N THR A 144 14.03 -2.37 -9.20
CA THR A 144 13.85 -3.83 -9.28
C THR A 144 12.56 -4.30 -8.62
N ASP A 145 12.40 -5.63 -8.57
CA ASP A 145 11.44 -6.25 -7.67
C ASP A 145 11.87 -6.00 -6.22
N VAL A 146 10.88 -5.95 -5.33
CA VAL A 146 11.10 -5.84 -3.88
C VAL A 146 10.40 -6.99 -3.18
N SER A 147 11.09 -7.64 -2.25
CA SER A 147 10.58 -8.82 -1.57
C SER A 147 11.08 -8.98 -0.13
N PHE A 148 10.28 -9.69 0.66
CA PHE A 148 10.65 -10.23 1.97
C PHE A 148 9.84 -11.50 2.24
N THR A 149 10.40 -12.41 3.04
CA THR A 149 9.86 -13.75 3.28
C THR A 149 9.60 -14.06 4.75
N SER A 150 10.20 -13.34 5.70
CA SER A 150 9.90 -13.50 7.13
C SER A 150 9.29 -12.24 7.75
N SER A 151 10.00 -11.12 7.74
CA SER A 151 9.54 -9.92 8.46
C SER A 151 10.05 -8.63 7.84
N LEU A 152 9.28 -7.58 8.08
CA LEU A 152 9.62 -6.19 7.78
C LEU A 152 9.03 -5.31 8.87
N VAL A 153 9.80 -4.36 9.40
CA VAL A 153 9.35 -3.48 10.48
C VAL A 153 9.28 -2.05 9.99
N PHE A 154 8.22 -1.32 10.35
CA PHE A 154 8.12 0.13 10.21
C PHE A 154 8.21 0.74 11.61
N ASP A 155 9.28 1.50 11.85
CA ASP A 155 9.55 2.12 13.16
C ASP A 155 9.47 3.64 13.07
N GLY A 156 8.54 4.23 13.82
CA GLY A 156 8.34 5.67 13.82
C GLY A 156 7.17 6.15 14.67
N SER A 157 6.83 7.41 14.46
CA SER A 157 5.74 8.09 15.14
C SER A 157 4.39 7.94 14.41
N ALA A 158 3.30 8.32 15.07
CA ALA A 158 1.96 8.33 14.49
C ALA A 158 1.76 9.35 13.35
N THR A 159 2.72 10.25 13.13
CA THR A 159 2.69 11.27 12.07
C THR A 159 3.72 11.01 10.97
N ASP A 160 4.64 10.08 11.21
CA ASP A 160 5.67 9.72 10.25
C ASP A 160 5.05 9.05 9.02
N VAL A 161 5.68 9.24 7.86
CA VAL A 161 5.22 8.77 6.56
C VAL A 161 6.29 7.92 5.89
N TRP A 162 5.85 6.83 5.28
CA TRP A 162 6.68 5.94 4.46
C TRP A 162 6.13 5.87 3.06
N ILE A 163 6.99 6.10 2.07
CA ILE A 163 6.63 5.94 0.66
C ILE A 163 7.64 4.98 0.03
N LEU A 164 7.14 3.82 -0.42
CA LEU A 164 7.93 2.80 -1.08
C LEU A 164 7.60 2.85 -2.58
N GLN A 165 8.57 3.25 -3.40
CA GLN A 165 8.48 3.26 -4.87
C GLN A 165 9.14 2.00 -5.44
N VAL A 166 8.33 1.08 -5.95
CA VAL A 166 8.78 -0.19 -6.53
C VAL A 166 8.52 -0.19 -8.04
N ALA A 167 9.61 -0.18 -8.85
CA ALA A 167 9.48 -0.11 -10.31
C ALA A 167 9.01 -1.41 -10.96
N LYS A 168 9.11 -2.54 -10.27
CA LYS A 168 8.61 -3.85 -10.73
C LYS A 168 7.64 -4.45 -9.71
N ASP A 169 7.78 -5.72 -9.36
CA ASP A 169 6.82 -6.43 -8.51
C ASP A 169 7.15 -6.27 -7.02
N PHE A 170 6.12 -6.25 -6.18
CA PHE A 170 6.24 -6.32 -4.72
C PHE A 170 5.74 -7.67 -4.23
N ILE A 171 6.63 -8.45 -3.62
CA ILE A 171 6.42 -9.87 -3.32
C ILE A 171 6.57 -10.11 -1.82
N VAL A 172 5.46 -10.45 -1.17
CA VAL A 172 5.43 -10.83 0.24
C VAL A 172 5.35 -12.35 0.33
N GLY A 173 6.37 -12.98 0.90
CA GLY A 173 6.44 -14.44 1.03
C GLY A 173 5.35 -15.02 1.93
N ASN A 174 5.13 -16.32 1.81
CA ASN A 174 4.15 -17.02 2.65
C ASN A 174 4.51 -16.90 4.14
N GLY A 175 3.53 -16.51 4.95
CA GLY A 175 3.68 -16.32 6.39
C GLY A 175 4.47 -15.08 6.79
N ALA A 176 4.96 -14.29 5.83
CA ALA A 176 5.74 -13.09 6.13
C ALA A 176 4.87 -12.02 6.81
N GLN A 177 5.44 -11.27 7.75
CA GLN A 177 4.70 -10.33 8.58
C GLN A 177 5.32 -8.92 8.53
N MET A 178 4.51 -7.92 8.22
CA MET A 178 4.84 -6.53 8.53
C MET A 178 4.49 -6.21 9.99
N TYR A 179 5.35 -5.44 10.65
CA TYR A 179 5.14 -4.97 12.02
C TYR A 179 5.25 -3.45 12.09
N LEU A 180 4.39 -2.84 12.91
CA LEU A 180 4.48 -1.43 13.28
C LEU A 180 5.06 -1.33 14.69
N THR A 181 6.12 -0.53 14.86
CA THR A 181 6.71 -0.24 16.17
C THR A 181 6.66 1.26 16.47
N GLY A 182 6.92 1.60 17.73
CA GLY A 182 6.71 2.96 18.24
C GLY A 182 5.21 3.30 18.27
N THR A 183 4.81 4.28 17.47
CA THR A 183 3.39 4.66 17.27
C THR A 183 3.02 4.75 15.80
N ALA A 184 3.83 4.14 14.92
CA ALA A 184 3.60 4.10 13.48
C ALA A 184 2.18 3.56 13.15
N LYS A 185 1.63 4.05 12.05
CA LYS A 185 0.29 3.70 11.59
C LYS A 185 0.29 3.29 10.13
N ALA A 186 -0.48 2.25 9.84
CA ALA A 186 -0.73 1.76 8.48
C ALA A 186 -1.22 2.87 7.53
N GLU A 187 -2.06 3.79 8.03
CA GLU A 187 -2.62 4.89 7.22
C GLU A 187 -1.56 5.82 6.61
N ASN A 188 -0.34 5.85 7.17
CA ASN A 188 0.77 6.67 6.68
C ASN A 188 1.82 5.88 5.87
N ILE A 189 1.58 4.60 5.60
CA ILE A 189 2.45 3.77 4.75
C ILE A 189 1.84 3.69 3.36
N PHE A 190 2.61 4.08 2.35
CA PHE A 190 2.19 4.07 0.94
C PHE A 190 3.15 3.22 0.12
N ILE A 191 2.62 2.17 -0.50
CA ILE A 191 3.39 1.21 -1.29
C ILE A 191 2.96 1.37 -2.75
N GLN A 192 3.73 2.14 -3.51
CA GLN A 192 3.52 2.35 -4.94
C GLN A 192 4.27 1.29 -5.73
N VAL A 193 3.55 0.53 -6.56
CA VAL A 193 4.12 -0.61 -7.30
C VAL A 193 3.76 -0.51 -8.77
N SER A 194 4.76 -0.37 -9.63
CA SER A 194 4.57 -0.27 -11.09
C SER A 194 4.36 -1.63 -11.77
N GLY A 195 4.76 -2.72 -11.10
CA GLY A 195 4.41 -4.09 -11.47
C GLY A 195 3.21 -4.61 -10.68
N ALA A 196 3.22 -5.91 -10.39
CA ALA A 196 2.19 -6.61 -9.64
C ALA A 196 2.54 -6.69 -8.15
N VAL A 197 1.51 -6.89 -7.33
CA VAL A 197 1.66 -7.16 -5.90
C VAL A 197 1.18 -8.57 -5.61
N ASN A 198 2.02 -9.36 -4.94
CA ASN A 198 1.69 -10.72 -4.55
C ASN A 198 1.89 -10.89 -3.04
N ILE A 199 0.79 -11.09 -2.32
CA ILE A 199 0.78 -11.33 -0.88
C ILE A 199 0.54 -12.82 -0.66
N GLY A 200 1.59 -13.52 -0.23
CA GLY A 200 1.61 -14.96 0.00
C GLY A 200 0.63 -15.43 1.06
N THR A 201 0.43 -16.75 1.13
CA THR A 201 -0.53 -17.33 2.07
C THR A 201 -0.17 -16.97 3.50
N THR A 202 -1.16 -16.69 4.35
CA THR A 202 -1.00 -16.34 5.78
C THR A 202 -0.10 -15.13 6.07
N ALA A 203 0.29 -14.37 5.05
CA ALA A 203 1.10 -13.16 5.24
C ALA A 203 0.25 -12.01 5.78
N HIS A 204 0.91 -11.07 6.46
CA HIS A 204 0.29 -9.85 6.98
C HIS A 204 1.00 -8.61 6.44
N VAL A 205 0.22 -7.66 5.94
CA VAL A 205 0.70 -6.40 5.36
C VAL A 205 0.03 -5.21 6.02
N GLU A 206 0.81 -4.15 6.22
CA GLU A 206 0.42 -2.87 6.78
C GLU A 206 0.63 -1.78 5.71
N GLY A 207 -0.42 -1.04 5.34
CA GLY A 207 -0.30 0.12 4.46
C GLY A 207 -1.29 0.21 3.30
N ASN A 208 -1.19 1.31 2.57
CA ASN A 208 -1.98 1.60 1.38
C ASN A 208 -1.21 1.20 0.12
N ILE A 209 -1.69 0.18 -0.58
CA ILE A 209 -1.09 -0.35 -1.80
C ILE A 209 -1.68 0.35 -3.02
N LEU A 210 -0.83 0.98 -3.83
CA LEU A 210 -1.15 1.65 -5.09
C LEU A 210 -0.44 0.90 -6.22
N SER A 211 -1.13 -0.04 -6.88
CA SER A 211 -0.54 -0.87 -7.95
C SER A 211 -0.97 -0.42 -9.35
N ALA A 212 -0.03 -0.33 -10.27
CA ALA A 212 -0.30 -0.12 -11.69
C ALA A 212 -0.90 -1.38 -12.36
N THR A 213 -0.70 -2.56 -11.77
CA THR A 213 -1.23 -3.81 -12.29
C THR A 213 -1.97 -4.57 -11.20
N ALA A 214 -1.87 -5.90 -11.18
CA ALA A 214 -2.70 -6.75 -10.36
C ALA A 214 -2.23 -6.76 -8.90
N ILE A 215 -3.20 -6.89 -7.97
CA ILE A 215 -2.92 -7.20 -6.57
C ILE A 215 -3.54 -8.56 -6.27
N ALA A 216 -2.74 -9.52 -5.82
CA ALA A 216 -3.18 -10.84 -5.41
C ALA A 216 -2.93 -11.05 -3.92
N LEU A 217 -3.98 -11.37 -3.16
CA LEU A 217 -3.91 -11.77 -1.76
C LEU A 217 -4.31 -13.25 -1.67
N GLN A 218 -3.35 -14.09 -1.26
CA GLN A 218 -3.53 -15.54 -1.21
C GLN A 218 -4.16 -16.00 0.11
N THR A 219 -4.52 -17.29 0.17
CA THR A 219 -5.24 -17.94 1.28
C THR A 219 -4.77 -17.49 2.67
N GLY A 220 -5.69 -16.95 3.46
CA GLY A 220 -5.46 -16.58 4.86
C GLY A 220 -4.54 -15.38 5.08
N SER A 221 -4.14 -14.67 4.02
CA SER A 221 -3.42 -13.41 4.15
C SER A 221 -4.31 -12.31 4.70
N SER A 222 -3.69 -11.26 5.25
CA SER A 222 -4.38 -10.11 5.79
C SER A 222 -3.71 -8.79 5.45
N LEU A 223 -4.52 -7.73 5.34
CA LEU A 223 -4.09 -6.37 5.05
C LEU A 223 -4.79 -5.39 5.99
N ASN A 224 -3.99 -4.63 6.73
CA ASN A 224 -4.42 -3.41 7.40
C ASN A 224 -4.09 -2.23 6.49
N GLY A 225 -5.10 -1.67 5.81
CA GLY A 225 -4.94 -0.59 4.84
C GLY A 225 -5.79 -0.83 3.59
N LYS A 226 -5.25 -0.50 2.42
CA LYS A 226 -6.03 -0.40 1.17
C LYS A 226 -5.37 -1.14 0.01
N ALA A 227 -6.17 -1.84 -0.79
CA ALA A 227 -5.75 -2.43 -2.04
C ALA A 227 -6.34 -1.64 -3.23
N LEU A 228 -5.52 -0.78 -3.84
CA LEU A 228 -5.91 0.12 -4.92
C LEU A 228 -5.15 -0.27 -6.20
N SER A 229 -5.85 -0.84 -7.17
CA SER A 229 -5.27 -1.44 -8.39
C SER A 229 -5.79 -0.80 -9.66
N GLN A 230 -4.87 -0.44 -10.56
CA GLN A 230 -5.21 0.00 -11.91
C GLN A 230 -5.58 -1.15 -12.87
N THR A 231 -5.50 -2.41 -12.44
CA THR A 231 -6.08 -3.56 -13.14
C THR A 231 -6.96 -4.37 -12.19
N ALA A 232 -6.75 -5.67 -12.02
CA ALA A 232 -7.62 -6.58 -11.29
C ALA A 232 -7.08 -6.90 -9.89
N ILE A 233 -7.99 -7.21 -8.96
CA ILE A 233 -7.64 -7.69 -7.61
C ILE A 233 -8.19 -9.09 -7.42
N THR A 234 -7.37 -10.01 -6.91
CA THR A 234 -7.78 -11.39 -6.61
C THR A 234 -7.61 -11.69 -5.13
N LEU A 235 -8.68 -12.12 -4.47
CA LEU A 235 -8.74 -12.42 -3.05
C LEU A 235 -9.05 -13.91 -2.85
N ASP A 236 -8.30 -14.59 -2.01
CA ASP A 236 -8.61 -15.96 -1.58
C ASP A 236 -8.62 -16.05 -0.06
N SER A 237 -9.82 -16.13 0.53
CA SER A 237 -10.00 -16.36 1.97
C SER A 237 -9.20 -15.38 2.84
N VAL A 238 -9.32 -14.09 2.56
CA VAL A 238 -8.45 -13.03 3.13
C VAL A 238 -9.22 -12.08 4.04
N THR A 239 -8.49 -11.38 4.90
CA THR A 239 -9.05 -10.29 5.74
C THR A 239 -8.44 -8.94 5.34
N ILE A 240 -9.27 -7.97 4.99
CA ILE A 240 -8.84 -6.58 4.72
C ILE A 240 -9.57 -5.64 5.68
N VAL A 241 -8.82 -4.87 6.46
CA VAL A 241 -9.33 -3.86 7.40
C VAL A 241 -8.78 -2.51 7.02
N SER A 242 -9.66 -1.51 6.85
CA SER A 242 -9.30 -0.14 6.44
C SER A 242 -10.01 0.93 7.26
#